data_AF-I4EMM4-F1
#
_entry.id   AF-I4EMM4-F1
#
_cell.length_a   1.000
_cell.length_b   1.000
_cell.length_c   1.000
_cell.angle_alpha   90.00
_cell.angle_beta   90.00
_cell.angle_gamma   90.00
#
_symmetry.space_group_name_H-M   'P 1'
#
loop_
_entity.id
_entity.type
_entity.pdbx_description
1 polymer ?
#
loop_
_entity_poly.entity_id
_entity_poly.type
_entity_poly.pdbx_seq_one_letter_code
_entity_poly.pdbx_strand_id
1 'polypeptide(L)'
;MLPKRERAKTIIDWRYQMLSFTRDIRPMFTKVDVEHMLDATYNHLDLSKYESVKGRADTIYSMVSFGAMPPGNPWPKEQVAKFKQWMDEGCPP
;
A
#
# COMPACT_ATOMS: atom_id res chain seq x y z
N MET A 1 -29.06 4.61 21.54
CA MET A 1 -28.81 4.48 20.09
C MET A 1 -28.55 5.87 19.52
N LEU A 2 -27.44 6.09 18.81
CA LEU A 2 -27.16 7.39 18.19
C LEU A 2 -28.06 7.65 16.96
N PRO A 3 -28.42 8.92 16.66
CA PRO A 3 -29.22 9.27 15.49
C PRO A 3 -28.57 8.84 14.18
N LYS A 4 -29.38 8.46 13.17
CA LYS A 4 -28.90 8.00 11.85
C LYS A 4 -27.95 9.00 11.16
N ARG A 5 -28.11 10.31 11.41
CA ARG A 5 -27.27 11.38 10.84
C ARG A 5 -25.87 11.45 11.45
N GLU A 6 -25.72 11.17 12.75
CA GLU A 6 -24.41 11.09 13.41
C GLU A 6 -23.60 9.90 12.87
N ARG A 7 -24.25 8.74 12.65
CA ARG A 7 -23.58 7.53 12.12
C ARG A 7 -23.00 7.73 10.71
N ALA A 8 -23.73 8.42 9.82
CA ALA A 8 -23.26 8.67 8.46
C ALA A 8 -22.04 9.60 8.42
N LYS A 9 -22.00 10.63 9.28
CA LYS A 9 -20.83 11.51 9.42
C LYS A 9 -19.60 10.74 9.89
N THR A 10 -19.74 9.91 10.94
CA THR A 10 -18.65 9.04 11.40
C THR A 10 -18.16 8.12 10.27
N ILE A 11 -19.05 7.45 9.52
CA ILE A 11 -18.62 6.58 8.42
C ILE A 11 -17.85 7.33 7.33
N ILE A 12 -18.26 8.56 6.99
CA ILE A 12 -17.57 9.39 5.99
C ILE A 12 -16.20 9.85 6.51
N ASP A 13 -16.13 10.32 7.75
CA ASP A 13 -14.88 10.76 8.38
C ASP A 13 -13.86 9.61 8.47
N TRP A 14 -14.31 8.40 8.82
CA TRP A 14 -13.46 7.21 8.85
C TRP A 14 -12.95 6.82 7.47
N ARG A 15 -13.79 6.86 6.43
CA ARG A 15 -13.36 6.60 5.05
C ARG A 15 -12.37 7.65 4.52
N TYR A 16 -12.43 8.88 5.05
CA TYR A 16 -11.48 9.94 4.73
C TYR A 16 -10.11 9.74 5.41
N GLN A 17 -10.07 9.02 6.54
CA GLN A 17 -8.83 8.69 7.25
C GLN A 17 -8.18 7.40 6.73
N MET A 18 -8.93 6.53 6.06
CA MET A 18 -8.38 5.31 5.47
C MET A 18 -7.37 5.64 4.37
N LEU A 19 -6.25 4.92 4.39
CA LEU A 19 -5.25 4.96 3.34
C LEU A 19 -5.83 4.43 2.04
N SER A 20 -5.37 4.99 0.93
CA SER A 20 -5.70 4.48 -0.40
C SER A 20 -4.45 4.14 -1.17
N PHE A 21 -4.56 3.17 -2.08
CA PHE A 21 -3.44 2.81 -2.94
C PHE A 21 -2.99 4.02 -3.74
N THR A 22 -3.91 4.70 -4.40
CA THR A 22 -3.60 5.82 -5.30
C THR A 22 -2.92 6.98 -4.59
N ARG A 23 -3.37 7.33 -3.38
CA ARG A 23 -2.88 8.51 -2.65
C ARG A 23 -1.66 8.20 -1.80
N ASP A 24 -1.65 7.06 -1.11
CA ASP A 24 -0.73 6.84 0.00
C ASP A 24 0.33 5.78 -0.28
N ILE A 25 0.01 4.78 -1.10
CA ILE A 25 0.89 3.63 -1.36
C ILE A 25 1.61 3.74 -2.70
N ARG A 26 0.91 4.10 -3.77
CA ARG A 26 1.48 4.24 -5.11
C ARG A 26 2.69 5.19 -5.13
N PRO A 27 2.69 6.34 -4.44
CA PRO A 27 3.85 7.24 -4.42
C PRO A 27 5.09 6.66 -3.73
N MET A 28 4.95 5.60 -2.92
CA MET A 28 6.09 4.94 -2.27
C MET A 28 6.91 4.08 -3.24
N PHE A 29 6.35 3.73 -4.40
CA PHE A 29 7.05 3.00 -5.46
C PHE A 29 7.59 3.99 -6.50
N THR A 30 8.90 4.12 -6.58
CA THR A 30 9.54 4.97 -7.57
C THR A 30 9.40 4.39 -8.98
N LYS A 31 9.68 5.19 -10.01
CA LYS A 31 9.76 4.70 -11.39
C LYS A 31 10.79 3.56 -11.53
N VAL A 32 11.93 3.68 -10.85
CA VAL A 32 12.98 2.67 -10.85
C VAL A 32 12.48 1.36 -10.24
N ASP A 33 11.77 1.41 -9.11
CA ASP A 33 11.20 0.20 -8.49
C ASP A 33 10.24 -0.51 -9.44
N VAL A 34 9.38 0.25 -10.12
CA VAL A 34 8.41 -0.29 -11.10
C VAL A 34 9.15 -0.99 -12.25
N GLU A 35 10.11 -0.32 -12.87
CA GLU A 35 10.88 -0.88 -14.00
C GLU A 35 11.65 -2.13 -13.57
N HIS A 36 12.29 -2.10 -12.40
CA HIS A 36 13.08 -3.22 -11.90
C HIS A 36 12.21 -4.44 -11.56
N MET A 37 11.05 -4.23 -10.94
CA MET A 37 10.16 -5.34 -10.61
C MET A 37 9.46 -5.91 -11.84
N LEU A 38 9.15 -5.09 -12.85
CA LEU A 38 8.68 -5.58 -14.14
C LEU A 38 9.74 -6.48 -14.79
N ASP A 39 11.01 -6.08 -14.82
CA ASP A 39 12.08 -6.90 -15.38
C ASP A 39 12.36 -8.17 -14.55
N ALA A 40 12.64 -8.01 -13.26
CA ALA A 40 13.02 -9.10 -12.36
C ALA A 40 11.93 -10.18 -12.17
N THR A 41 10.66 -9.83 -12.43
CA THR A 41 9.54 -10.76 -12.30
C THR A 41 8.91 -11.12 -13.64
N TYR A 42 9.55 -10.83 -14.78
CA TYR A 42 8.98 -11.11 -16.11
C TYR A 42 7.56 -10.54 -16.30
N ASN A 43 7.36 -9.28 -15.89
CA ASN A 43 6.12 -8.50 -15.88
C ASN A 43 5.02 -9.04 -14.95
N HIS A 44 5.33 -9.98 -14.06
CA HIS A 44 4.34 -10.54 -13.16
C HIS A 44 3.93 -9.54 -12.07
N LEU A 45 4.84 -8.70 -11.56
CA LEU A 45 4.59 -7.67 -10.55
C LEU A 45 4.81 -6.25 -11.10
N ASP A 46 3.70 -5.55 -11.33
CA ASP A 46 3.67 -4.15 -11.73
C ASP A 46 3.34 -3.28 -10.51
N LEU A 47 4.36 -2.70 -9.87
CA LEU A 47 4.20 -1.85 -8.68
C LEU A 47 3.40 -0.56 -8.95
N SER A 48 3.12 -0.24 -10.22
CA SER A 48 2.29 0.91 -10.58
C SER A 48 0.79 0.63 -10.53
N LYS A 49 0.38 -0.64 -10.43
CA LYS A 49 -1.02 -1.06 -10.52
C LYS A 49 -1.56 -1.64 -9.22
N TYR A 50 -2.70 -1.11 -8.79
CA TYR A 50 -3.41 -1.53 -7.59
C TYR A 50 -3.62 -3.05 -7.52
N GLU A 51 -4.20 -3.66 -8.54
CA GLU A 51 -4.50 -5.10 -8.53
C GLU A 51 -3.22 -5.96 -8.43
N SER A 52 -2.11 -5.51 -9.01
CA SER A 52 -0.84 -6.22 -8.96
C SER A 52 -0.21 -6.14 -7.56
N VAL A 53 -0.23 -4.95 -6.94
CA VAL A 53 0.29 -4.72 -5.59
C VAL A 53 -0.58 -5.40 -4.54
N LYS A 54 -1.91 -5.27 -4.64
CA LYS A 54 -2.85 -5.96 -3.75
C LYS A 54 -2.71 -7.47 -3.84
N GLY A 55 -2.62 -8.02 -5.05
CA GLY A 55 -2.44 -9.46 -5.26
C GLY A 55 -1.13 -10.02 -4.69
N ARG A 56 -0.14 -9.16 -4.37
CA ARG A 56 1.15 -9.54 -3.76
C ARG A 56 1.45 -8.82 -2.45
N ALA A 57 0.44 -8.26 -1.78
CA ALA A 57 0.65 -7.40 -0.63
C ALA A 57 1.46 -8.11 0.47
N ASP A 58 1.16 -9.38 0.77
CA ASP A 58 1.90 -10.16 1.78
C ASP A 58 3.37 -10.37 1.42
N THR A 59 3.67 -10.72 0.16
CA THR A 59 5.06 -10.88 -0.31
C THR A 59 5.81 -9.57 -0.25
N ILE A 60 5.20 -8.48 -0.72
CA ILE A 60 5.80 -7.13 -0.69
C ILE A 60 6.08 -6.74 0.77
N TYR A 61 5.10 -6.88 1.67
CA TYR A 61 5.26 -6.56 3.08
C TYR A 61 6.38 -7.36 3.74
N SER A 62 6.47 -8.67 3.47
CA SER A 62 7.54 -9.50 4.00
C SER A 62 8.92 -9.00 3.59
N MET A 63 9.10 -8.57 2.34
CA MET A 63 10.38 -8.10 1.83
C MET A 63 10.77 -6.71 2.37
N VAL A 64 9.81 -5.77 2.42
CA VAL A 64 10.09 -4.40 2.90
C VAL A 64 10.21 -4.35 4.42
N SER A 65 9.48 -5.19 5.17
CA SER A 65 9.60 -5.28 6.63
C SER A 65 10.91 -5.93 7.07
N PHE A 66 11.45 -6.84 6.27
CA PHE A 66 12.79 -7.40 6.46
C PHE A 66 13.90 -6.40 6.09
N GLY A 67 13.57 -5.30 5.40
CA GLY A 67 14.54 -4.29 4.97
C GLY A 67 15.43 -4.76 3.82
N ALA A 68 15.03 -5.78 3.06
CA ALA A 68 15.75 -6.23 1.86
C ALA A 68 15.41 -5.40 0.62
N MET A 69 14.28 -4.69 0.64
CA MET A 69 13.76 -3.97 -0.51
C MET A 69 13.43 -2.51 -0.18
N PRO A 70 13.70 -1.58 -1.11
CA PRO A 70 14.58 -1.73 -2.28
C PRO A 70 16.05 -2.02 -1.90
N PRO A 71 16.84 -2.72 -2.74
CA PRO A 71 18.26 -2.96 -2.47
C PRO A 71 19.05 -1.66 -2.34
N GLY A 72 19.88 -1.54 -1.30
CA GLY A 72 20.72 -0.36 -1.03
C GLY A 72 19.98 0.86 -0.46
N ASN A 73 18.66 0.94 -0.63
CA ASN A 73 17.83 2.01 -0.07
C ASN A 73 16.50 1.45 0.47
N PRO A 74 16.55 0.64 1.55
CA PRO A 74 15.36 0.01 2.08
C PRO A 74 14.36 1.02 2.62
N TRP A 75 13.08 0.65 2.64
CA TRP A 75 12.03 1.53 3.15
C TRP A 75 12.27 1.90 4.63
N PRO A 76 12.07 3.17 5.01
CA PRO A 76 12.07 3.57 6.41
C PRO A 76 10.87 2.94 7.14
N LYS A 77 10.95 2.82 8.46
CA LYS A 77 9.94 2.11 9.28
C LYS A 77 8.54 2.69 9.10
N GLU A 78 8.42 3.99 8.88
CA GLU A 78 7.16 4.69 8.68
C GLU A 78 6.47 4.26 7.37
N GLN A 79 7.24 3.99 6.32
CA GLN A 79 6.71 3.46 5.06
C GLN A 79 6.24 2.02 5.22
N VAL A 80 7.03 1.18 5.91
CA VAL A 80 6.63 -0.20 6.23
C VAL A 80 5.33 -0.23 7.04
N ALA A 81 5.23 0.63 8.07
CA ALA A 81 4.04 0.75 8.90
C ALA A 81 2.82 1.23 8.09
N LYS A 82 3.01 2.22 7.20
CA LYS A 82 1.94 2.72 6.31
C LYS A 82 1.43 1.64 5.36
N PHE A 83 2.33 0.86 4.76
CA PHE A 83 1.95 -0.25 3.90
C PHE A 83 1.16 -1.31 4.67
N LYS A 84 1.59 -1.65 5.89
CA LYS A 84 0.88 -2.58 6.77
C LYS A 84 -0.51 -2.08 7.15
N GLN A 85 -0.63 -0.79 7.49
CA GLN A 85 -1.92 -0.17 7.80
C GLN A 85 -2.88 -0.27 6.60
N TRP A 86 -2.41 0.02 5.39
CA TRP A 86 -3.23 -0.12 4.19
C TRP A 86 -3.71 -1.55 3.95
N MET A 87 -2.87 -2.56 4.24
CA MET A 87 -3.28 -3.97 4.21
C MET A 87 -4.35 -4.27 5.26
N ASP A 88 -4.17 -3.79 6.50
CA ASP A 88 -5.11 -4.00 7.61
C ASP A 88 -6.46 -3.33 7.39
N GLU A 89 -6.49 -2.25 6.61
CA GLU A 89 -7.69 -1.55 6.15
C GLU A 89 -8.38 -2.24 4.95
N GLY A 90 -7.87 -3.39 4.50
CA GLY A 90 -8.46 -4.19 3.43
C GLY A 90 -7.99 -3.80 2.03
N CYS A 91 -6.83 -3.16 1.91
CA CYS A 91 -6.25 -2.66 0.67
C CYS A 91 -7.19 -1.74 -0.13
N PRO A 92 -7.63 -0.57 0.39
CA PRO A 92 -8.47 0.35 -0.39
C PRO A 92 -7.75 0.92 -1.64
N PRO A 93 -8.43 1.11 -2.78
CA PRO A 93 -7.82 1.61 -4.02
C PRO A 93 -7.53 3.11 -4.02
#